data_AF-T2G8Z8-F1
#
_entry.id   AF-T2G8Z8-F1
#
_cell.length_a   1.000
_cell.length_b   1.000
_cell.length_c   1.000
_cell.angle_alpha   90.00
_cell.angle_beta   90.00
_cell.angle_gamma   90.00
#
_symmetry.space_group_name_H-M   'P 1'
#
loop_
_entity.id
_entity.type
_entity.pdbx_description
1 polymer ?
#
loop_
_entity_poly.entity_id
_entity_poly.type
_entity_poly.pdbx_seq_one_letter_code
_entity_poly.pdbx_strand_id
1 'polypeptide(L)'
;MMQRHHPKPTLASERAAARRVLADLFPEAFEVGLAFDLSLLYAECGECGRPLVWPVNVTRLVLKHAGVAPESLDYSHLLRSNGCAVCSPELTDPIITLVRLM
;
A
#
# COMPACT_ATOMS: atom_id res chain seq x y z
N MET A 1 -11.65 -35.96 24.36
CA MET A 1 -10.86 -34.93 23.66
C MET A 1 -11.83 -34.04 22.90
N MET A 2 -12.09 -32.81 23.38
CA MET A 2 -12.97 -31.87 22.69
C MET A 2 -12.18 -31.13 21.61
N GLN A 3 -12.50 -31.37 20.34
CA GLN A 3 -11.94 -30.61 19.23
C GLN A 3 -12.51 -29.19 19.25
N ARG A 4 -11.65 -28.19 19.44
CA ARG A 4 -12.04 -26.77 19.32
C ARG A 4 -12.27 -26.47 17.85
N HIS A 5 -13.52 -26.26 17.47
CA HIS A 5 -13.87 -25.79 16.14
C HIS A 5 -13.48 -24.31 16.04
N HIS A 6 -12.37 -24.01 15.36
CA HIS A 6 -12.01 -22.63 15.06
C HIS A 6 -12.82 -22.18 13.85
N PRO A 7 -13.74 -21.21 13.99
CA PRO A 7 -14.49 -20.68 12.85
C PRO A 7 -13.50 -20.06 11.86
N LYS A 8 -13.69 -20.34 10.57
CA LYS A 8 -12.90 -19.69 9.51
C LYS A 8 -13.09 -18.18 9.60
N PRO A 9 -12.00 -17.39 9.57
CA PRO A 9 -12.12 -15.94 9.63
C PRO A 9 -12.91 -15.45 8.41
N THR A 10 -13.79 -14.47 8.66
CA THR A 10 -14.53 -13.75 7.62
C THR A 10 -13.66 -12.62 7.05
N LEU A 11 -13.93 -12.20 5.82
CA LEU A 11 -13.26 -11.04 5.21
C LEU A 11 -13.32 -9.78 6.10
N ALA A 12 -14.42 -9.58 6.81
CA ALA A 12 -14.57 -8.49 7.76
C ALA A 12 -13.60 -8.62 8.96
N SER A 13 -13.46 -9.83 9.52
CA SER A 13 -12.51 -10.10 10.60
C SER A 13 -11.04 -10.05 10.14
N GLU A 14 -10.74 -10.45 8.91
CA GLU A 14 -9.40 -10.36 8.33
C GLU A 14 -9.00 -8.89 8.12
N ARG A 15 -9.92 -8.07 7.59
CA ARG A 15 -9.69 -6.62 7.46
C ARG A 15 -9.51 -5.93 8.81
N ALA A 16 -10.28 -6.31 9.82
CA ALA A 16 -10.12 -5.79 11.17
C ALA A 16 -8.76 -6.19 11.78
N ALA A 17 -8.34 -7.44 11.59
CA ALA A 17 -7.05 -7.94 12.05
C ALA A 17 -5.89 -7.24 11.32
N ALA A 18 -5.95 -7.13 9.98
CA ALA A 18 -4.97 -6.43 9.17
C ALA A 18 -4.87 -4.95 9.58
N ARG A 19 -6.00 -4.27 9.80
CA ARG A 19 -6.00 -2.87 10.28
C ARG A 19 -5.32 -2.74 11.63
N ARG A 20 -5.52 -3.70 12.54
CA ARG A 20 -4.90 -3.69 13.87
C ARG A 20 -3.39 -3.92 13.78
N VAL A 21 -2.96 -4.91 13.01
CA VAL A 21 -1.53 -5.17 12.75
C VAL A 21 -0.86 -3.96 12.11
N LEU A 22 -1.50 -3.34 11.12
CA LEU A 22 -0.97 -2.14 10.47
C LEU A 22 -0.92 -0.94 11.42
N ALA A 23 -1.91 -0.78 12.31
CA ALA A 23 -1.89 0.27 13.33
C ALA A 23 -0.79 0.05 14.39
N ASP A 24 -0.54 -1.20 14.77
CA ASP A 24 0.53 -1.56 15.71
C ASP A 24 1.92 -1.36 15.10
N LEU A 25 2.09 -1.71 13.82
CA LEU A 25 3.35 -1.54 13.09
C LEU A 25 3.61 -0.09 12.69
N PHE A 26 2.55 0.67 12.41
CA PHE A 26 2.61 2.01 11.85
C PHE A 26 1.57 2.94 12.52
N PRO A 27 1.76 3.29 13.80
CA PRO A 27 0.82 4.12 14.55
C PRO A 27 0.59 5.50 13.90
N GLU A 28 1.58 5.99 13.16
CA GLU A 28 1.55 7.30 12.48
C GLU A 28 0.77 7.29 11.16
N ALA A 29 0.39 6.11 10.63
CA ALA A 29 -0.46 5.94 9.46
C ALA A 29 -1.96 6.10 9.75
N PHE A 30 -2.34 6.51 10.97
CA PHE A 30 -3.74 6.61 11.37
C PHE A 30 -4.11 7.94 12.06
N GLU A 31 -3.24 8.96 12.04
CA GLU A 31 -3.65 10.30 12.47
C GLU A 31 -4.73 10.87 11.53
N VAL A 32 -5.80 11.35 12.14
CA VAL A 32 -7.10 11.61 11.50
C VAL A 32 -7.05 12.88 10.65
N GLY A 33 -7.27 12.77 9.33
CA GLY A 33 -7.50 13.96 8.48
C GLY A 33 -7.64 13.74 6.97
N LEU A 34 -6.91 12.80 6.37
CA LEU A 34 -7.00 12.48 4.93
C LEU A 34 -6.47 11.06 4.72
N ALA A 35 -7.35 10.07 4.58
CA ALA A 35 -6.97 8.65 4.56
C ALA A 35 -6.34 8.16 3.24
N PHE A 36 -5.74 9.06 2.46
CA PHE A 36 -5.02 8.79 1.23
C PHE A 36 -3.71 9.58 1.22
N ASP A 37 -2.61 8.92 0.86
CA ASP A 37 -1.27 9.52 0.79
C ASP A 37 -1.20 10.51 -0.40
N LEU A 38 -1.60 11.77 -0.16
CA LEU A 38 -1.48 12.86 -1.13
C LEU A 38 -0.09 13.52 -1.12
N SER A 39 0.79 13.09 -0.21
CA SER A 39 1.86 13.95 0.30
C SER A 39 3.26 13.58 -0.19
N LEU A 40 3.45 12.56 -1.02
CA LEU A 40 4.80 12.23 -1.50
C LEU A 40 4.96 11.94 -2.99
N LEU A 41 4.23 11.00 -3.59
CA LEU A 41 4.46 10.62 -4.98
C LEU A 41 3.22 9.97 -5.60
N TYR A 42 2.93 10.31 -6.86
CA TYR A 42 1.89 9.66 -7.64
C TYR A 42 2.25 8.17 -7.88
N ALA A 43 1.24 7.30 -7.82
CA ALA A 43 1.39 5.86 -8.06
C ALA A 43 0.40 5.35 -9.11
N GLU A 44 0.86 4.49 -10.03
CA GLU A 44 0.04 3.93 -11.10
C GLU A 44 0.26 2.43 -11.35
N CYS A 45 -0.73 1.80 -11.99
CA CYS A 45 -0.62 0.46 -12.52
C CYS A 45 0.21 0.44 -13.81
N GLY A 46 1.26 -0.38 -13.85
CA GLY A 46 2.09 -0.52 -15.04
C GLY A 46 1.40 -1.19 -16.23
N GLU A 47 0.32 -1.95 -16.00
CA GLU A 47 -0.45 -2.66 -17.04
C GLU A 47 -1.51 -1.77 -17.70
N CYS A 48 -2.20 -0.92 -16.92
CA CYS A 48 -3.36 -0.17 -17.42
C CYS A 48 -3.32 1.34 -17.16
N GLY A 49 -2.28 1.85 -16.50
CA GLY A 49 -2.12 3.28 -16.21
C GLY A 49 -3.12 3.84 -15.19
N ARG A 50 -3.94 3.01 -14.55
CA ARG A 50 -4.89 3.48 -13.54
C ARG A 50 -4.14 3.98 -12.30
N PRO A 51 -4.56 5.10 -11.69
CA PRO A 51 -4.00 5.57 -10.43
C PRO A 51 -4.25 4.52 -9.34
N LEU A 52 -3.22 4.26 -8.54
CA LEU A 52 -3.34 3.40 -7.37
C LEU A 52 -3.70 4.25 -6.16
N VAL A 53 -4.76 3.85 -5.48
CA VAL A 53 -5.23 4.52 -4.27
C VAL A 53 -4.72 3.70 -3.09
N TRP A 54 -3.77 4.27 -2.34
CA TRP A 54 -3.18 3.61 -1.18
C TRP A 54 -3.66 4.21 0.13
N PRO A 55 -3.67 3.43 1.22
CA PRO A 55 -3.74 3.96 2.57
C PRO A 55 -2.68 5.05 2.80
N VAL A 56 -2.95 5.94 3.74
CA VAL A 56 -2.00 7.01 4.09
C VAL A 56 -0.63 6.43 4.46
N ASN A 57 0.44 7.17 4.16
CA ASN A 57 1.85 6.84 4.44
C ASN A 57 2.45 5.62 3.72
N VAL A 58 1.70 4.91 2.87
CA VAL A 58 2.25 3.76 2.13
C VAL A 58 3.41 4.21 1.23
N THR A 59 3.32 5.37 0.58
CA THR A 59 4.41 5.90 -0.26
C THR A 59 5.66 6.12 0.58
N ARG A 60 5.52 6.72 1.76
CA ARG A 60 6.63 6.94 2.69
C ARG A 60 7.30 5.64 3.14
N LEU A 61 6.51 4.59 3.39
CA LEU A 61 7.02 3.26 3.77
C LEU A 61 7.79 2.60 2.64
N VAL A 62 7.27 2.64 1.41
CA VAL A 62 7.94 2.10 0.22
C VAL A 62 9.29 2.77 0.02
N LEU A 63 9.34 4.11 0.07
CA LEU A 63 10.59 4.87 -0.10
C LEU A 63 11.61 4.56 1.00
N LYS A 64 11.15 4.50 2.26
CA LYS A 64 12.01 4.13 3.40
C LYS A 64 12.59 2.73 3.22
N HIS A 65 11.79 1.76 2.80
CA HIS A 65 12.25 0.39 2.58
C HIS A 65 13.22 0.30 1.39
N ALA A 66 13.01 1.09 0.35
CA ALA A 66 13.89 1.19 -0.81
C ALA A 66 15.17 2.01 -0.54
N GLY A 67 15.32 2.62 0.64
CA GLY A 67 16.46 3.49 0.96
C GLY A 67 16.48 4.79 0.15
N VAL A 68 15.32 5.23 -0.35
CA VAL A 68 15.19 6.44 -1.16
C VAL A 68 14.90 7.62 -0.24
N ALA A 69 15.75 8.63 -0.31
CA ALA A 69 15.58 9.89 0.40
C ALA A 69 14.49 10.74 -0.29
N PRO A 70 13.41 11.16 0.39
CA PRO A 70 12.34 11.94 -0.24
C PRO A 70 12.82 13.22 -0.94
N GLU A 71 13.85 13.87 -0.40
CA GLU A 71 14.49 15.06 -0.97
C GLU A 71 15.19 14.83 -2.32
N SER A 72 15.43 13.57 -2.70
CA SER A 72 15.95 13.19 -4.01
C SER A 72 14.88 13.10 -5.10
N LEU A 73 13.60 13.20 -4.71
CA LEU A 73 12.45 13.10 -5.60
C LEU A 73 11.98 14.47 -6.05
N ASP A 74 11.54 14.54 -7.30
CA ASP A 74 10.94 15.71 -7.92
C ASP A 74 9.72 15.27 -8.75
N TYR A 75 9.09 16.23 -9.44
CA TYR A 75 7.93 15.99 -10.31
C TYR A 75 8.21 15.06 -11.51
N SER A 76 9.48 14.71 -11.78
CA SER A 76 9.84 13.71 -12.77
C SER A 76 9.79 12.29 -12.22
N HIS A 77 9.39 12.06 -10.96
CA HIS A 77 9.32 10.72 -10.38
C HIS A 77 7.90 10.25 -10.10
N LEU A 78 7.64 8.96 -10.31
CA LEU A 78 6.40 8.29 -9.92
C LEU A 78 6.66 6.85 -9.45
N LEU A 79 5.71 6.27 -8.73
CA LEU A 79 5.71 4.85 -8.37
C LEU A 79 4.89 4.05 -9.37
N ARG A 80 5.47 2.97 -9.90
CA ARG A 80 4.81 2.06 -10.84
C ARG A 80 4.71 0.68 -10.24
N SER A 81 3.47 0.17 -10.14
CA SER A 81 3.20 -1.20 -9.72
C SER A 81 3.23 -2.15 -10.92
N ASN A 82 3.59 -3.41 -10.72
CA ASN A 82 3.44 -4.47 -11.72
C ASN A 82 1.98 -4.91 -11.97
N GLY A 83 1.01 -4.33 -11.24
CA GLY A 83 -0.40 -4.63 -11.45
C GLY A 83 -1.33 -3.85 -10.51
N CYS A 84 -2.63 -4.07 -10.67
CA CYS A 84 -3.66 -3.53 -9.77
C CYS A 84 -4.80 -4.53 -9.62
N ALA A 85 -5.66 -4.33 -8.63
CA ALA A 85 -6.81 -5.21 -8.36
C ALA A 85 -7.80 -5.35 -9.54
N VAL A 86 -7.74 -4.47 -10.55
CA VAL A 86 -8.54 -4.59 -11.78
C VAL A 86 -7.85 -5.49 -12.82
N CYS A 87 -6.54 -5.38 -12.97
CA CYS A 87 -5.77 -6.21 -13.92
C CYS A 87 -5.52 -7.62 -13.39
N SER A 88 -5.29 -7.74 -12.08
CA SER A 88 -4.95 -8.98 -11.38
C SER A 88 -5.60 -8.97 -10.00
N PRO A 89 -6.89 -9.36 -9.88
CA PRO A 89 -7.62 -9.39 -8.61
C PRO A 89 -6.95 -10.25 -7.52
N GLU A 90 -6.17 -11.24 -7.92
CA GLU A 90 -5.39 -12.16 -7.08
C GLU A 90 -4.04 -11.61 -6.60
N LEU A 91 -3.65 -10.41 -7.02
CA LEU A 91 -2.37 -9.80 -6.66
C LEU A 91 -2.36 -9.37 -5.18
N THR A 92 -1.63 -10.09 -4.34
CA THR A 92 -1.51 -9.80 -2.90
C THR A 92 -0.31 -8.92 -2.57
N ASP A 93 0.79 -9.07 -3.30
CA ASP A 93 2.08 -8.44 -3.01
C ASP A 93 2.62 -7.76 -4.29
N PRO A 94 2.11 -6.57 -4.64
CA PRO A 94 2.54 -5.87 -5.84
C PRO A 94 4.01 -5.44 -5.72
N ILE A 95 4.76 -5.61 -6.81
CA ILE A 95 6.11 -5.07 -6.93
C ILE A 95 5.98 -3.59 -7.31
N ILE A 96 6.51 -2.71 -6.46
CA ILE A 96 6.52 -1.26 -6.70
C ILE A 96 7.92 -0.82 -7.12
N THR A 97 8.00 -0.08 -8.22
CA THR A 97 9.25 0.49 -8.76
C THR A 97 9.16 2.00 -8.79
N LEU A 98 10.22 2.69 -8.41
CA LEU A 98 10.38 4.13 -8.63
C LEU A 98 10.84 4.38 -10.06
N VAL A 99 10.07 5.15 -10.83
CA VAL A 99 10.34 5.45 -12.24
C VAL A 99 10.59 6.94 -12.40
N ARG A 100 11.52 7.30 -13.27
CA ARG A 100 11.74 8.68 -13.73
C ARG A 100 11.10 8.90 -15.10
N LEU A 101 10.28 9.92 -15.21
CA LEU A 101 9.67 10.44 -16.44
C LEU A 101 10.74 11.18 -17.23
N MET A 102 10.90 10.80 -18.51
CA MET A 102 11.83 11.42 -19.45
C MET A 102 11.25 12.70 -20.05
#